data_AF-A0A5K7ZD35-F1
#
_entry.id   AF-A0A5K7ZD35-F1
#
_cell.length_a   1.000
_cell.length_b   1.000
_cell.length_c   1.000
_cell.angle_alpha   90.00
_cell.angle_beta   90.00
_cell.angle_gamma   90.00
#
_symmetry.space_group_name_H-M   'P 1'
#
loop_
_entity.id
_entity.type
_entity.pdbx_description
1 polymer ?
#
loop_
_entity_poly.entity_id
_entity_poly.type
_entity_poly.pdbx_seq_one_letter_code
_entity_poly.pdbx_strand_id
1 'polypeptide(L)'
;MNQRQQQTPADPCIWMQAGVVKAKMCRRAYDCNGCRFDRILRQLAEKNQRRLAAGQAVSGRRGQIVYWADKLRERPVHRRPCLHHLKRRIGFRPCTNDYLCSNCEFDQYFQDQYAVHAVIQPVGMKDVHGVKIPQGVYFHQGHTWVGLASGGQVRIGLDAFAARLLGTMESIDMPLMGKPVQRDHVGVCMRRGSLNADLLSPVSGVVTAFNPEVRTHPGAVPADPYGKGWLLMVQPTDLREDLRSLQMGMEATTFIEAEMDRLYQALETELGPMATDGGHLADDILGQLPQSCWEKMARQFLRT
;
A
#
# COMPACT_ATOMS: atom_id res chain seq x y z
N MET A 1 48.94 -17.25 -3.21
CA MET A 1 48.02 -17.64 -2.11
C MET A 1 46.60 -17.26 -2.52
N ASN A 2 45.84 -18.21 -3.06
CA ASN A 2 44.46 -18.00 -3.52
C ASN A 2 43.50 -18.11 -2.35
N GLN A 3 43.00 -16.98 -1.85
CA GLN A 3 41.81 -16.96 -1.00
C GLN A 3 40.59 -17.21 -1.87
N ARG A 4 40.15 -18.47 -1.92
CA ARG A 4 38.82 -18.84 -2.44
C ARG A 4 37.77 -18.10 -1.61
N GLN A 5 37.06 -17.20 -2.27
CA GLN A 5 35.82 -16.59 -1.80
C GLN A 5 34.87 -17.70 -1.30
N GLN A 6 34.47 -17.59 -0.03
CA GLN A 6 33.49 -18.47 0.59
C GLN A 6 32.13 -18.25 -0.09
N GLN A 7 31.64 -19.28 -0.77
CA GLN A 7 30.31 -19.32 -1.37
C GLN A 7 29.23 -19.23 -0.28
N THR A 8 28.31 -18.27 -0.40
CA THR A 8 27.11 -18.15 0.44
C THR A 8 26.28 -19.45 0.36
N PRO A 9 25.75 -20.01 1.47
CA PRO A 9 25.05 -21.29 1.43
C PRO A 9 23.73 -21.21 0.64
N ALA A 10 23.43 -22.25 -0.14
CA ALA A 10 22.23 -22.35 -0.96
C ALA A 10 20.93 -22.31 -0.12
N ASP A 11 19.94 -21.49 -0.52
CA ASP A 11 18.65 -21.32 0.17
C ASP A 11 17.81 -22.62 0.16
N PRO A 12 17.61 -23.30 1.30
CA PRO A 12 16.83 -24.53 1.32
C PRO A 12 15.33 -24.25 1.25
N CYS A 13 14.57 -25.05 0.50
CA CYS A 13 13.12 -24.95 0.40
C CYS A 13 12.42 -25.27 1.73
N ILE A 14 11.28 -24.63 2.03
CA ILE A 14 10.52 -24.87 3.27
C ILE A 14 10.13 -26.34 3.47
N TRP A 15 9.81 -27.06 2.38
CA TRP A 15 9.49 -28.48 2.42
C TRP A 15 10.69 -29.35 2.81
N MET A 16 11.89 -28.92 2.38
CA MET A 16 13.14 -29.58 2.78
C MET A 16 13.47 -29.28 4.24
N GLN A 17 13.36 -28.01 4.65
CA GLN A 17 13.59 -27.59 6.04
C GLN A 17 12.61 -28.27 7.03
N ALA A 18 11.37 -28.51 6.60
CA ALA A 18 10.38 -29.25 7.37
C ALA A 18 10.69 -30.76 7.48
N GLY A 19 11.52 -31.29 6.57
CA GLY A 19 11.85 -32.71 6.50
C GLY A 19 10.88 -33.55 5.66
N VAL A 20 10.00 -32.91 4.87
CA VAL A 20 9.08 -33.61 3.97
C VAL A 20 9.81 -34.13 2.72
N VAL A 21 10.83 -33.40 2.26
CA VAL A 21 11.66 -33.82 1.11
C VAL A 21 13.14 -33.77 1.48
N LYS A 22 13.94 -34.68 0.90
CA LYS A 22 15.36 -34.81 1.24
C LYS A 22 16.22 -33.63 0.82
N ALA A 23 16.05 -33.15 -0.42
CA ALA A 23 16.88 -32.09 -0.98
C ALA A 23 16.08 -31.26 -1.98
N LYS A 24 15.91 -29.97 -1.71
CA LYS A 24 15.32 -29.02 -2.63
C LYS A 24 15.75 -27.60 -2.28
N MET A 25 16.42 -26.92 -3.21
CA MET A 25 16.74 -25.50 -3.06
C MET A 25 15.59 -24.61 -3.56
N CYS A 26 15.41 -23.50 -2.87
CA CYS A 26 14.52 -22.40 -3.24
C CYS A 26 15.22 -21.52 -4.29
N ARG A 27 14.52 -21.20 -5.38
CA ARG A 27 15.02 -20.26 -6.42
C ARG A 27 14.08 -19.08 -6.64
N ARG A 28 13.11 -18.89 -5.74
CA ARG A 28 12.04 -17.90 -5.85
C ARG A 28 11.97 -17.00 -4.62
N ALA A 29 13.07 -16.85 -3.89
CA ALA A 29 13.12 -16.03 -2.67
C ALA A 29 11.95 -16.31 -1.70
N TYR A 30 11.55 -17.59 -1.59
CA TYR A 30 10.45 -18.05 -0.75
C TYR A 30 9.04 -17.53 -1.11
N ASP A 31 8.83 -17.05 -2.34
CA ASP A 31 7.51 -16.93 -2.98
C ASP A 31 6.95 -18.33 -3.29
N CYS A 32 6.33 -18.93 -2.28
CA CYS A 32 5.68 -20.24 -2.39
C CYS A 32 4.37 -20.19 -3.19
N ASN A 33 3.68 -19.03 -3.23
CA ASN A 33 2.39 -18.90 -3.91
C ASN A 33 2.55 -19.08 -5.43
N GLY A 34 3.60 -18.50 -6.01
CA GLY A 34 3.95 -18.70 -7.43
C GLY A 34 4.77 -19.96 -7.72
N CYS A 35 5.09 -20.80 -6.73
CA CYS A 35 6.02 -21.91 -6.90
C CYS A 35 5.32 -23.20 -7.37
N ARG A 36 5.64 -23.67 -8.58
CA ARG A 36 5.11 -24.94 -9.14
C ARG A 36 5.36 -26.15 -8.23
N PHE A 37 6.55 -26.26 -7.64
CA PHE A 37 6.91 -27.39 -6.78
C PHE A 37 6.04 -27.44 -5.51
N ASP A 38 5.88 -26.27 -4.89
CA ASP A 38 5.05 -26.10 -3.70
C ASP A 38 3.57 -26.40 -3.98
N ARG A 39 3.04 -25.90 -5.11
CA ARG A 39 1.67 -26.21 -5.57
C ARG A 39 1.43 -27.71 -5.73
N ILE A 40 2.36 -28.44 -6.35
CA ILE A 40 2.25 -29.89 -6.55
C ILE A 40 2.25 -30.63 -5.21
N LEU A 41 3.14 -30.26 -4.27
CA LEU A 41 3.21 -30.92 -2.97
C LEU A 41 1.99 -30.60 -2.09
N ARG A 42 1.45 -29.38 -2.14
CA ARG A 42 0.18 -29.03 -1.48
C ARG A 42 -0.96 -29.94 -1.95
N GLN A 43 -1.15 -30.04 -3.27
CA GLN A 43 -2.18 -30.88 -3.86
C GLN A 43 -2.00 -32.36 -3.49
N LEU A 44 -0.76 -32.85 -3.48
CA LEU A 44 -0.47 -34.24 -3.12
C LEU A 44 -0.74 -34.51 -1.64
N ALA A 45 -0.33 -33.61 -0.74
CA ALA A 45 -0.58 -33.72 0.69
C ALA A 45 -2.08 -33.72 0.99
N GLU A 46 -2.84 -32.79 0.39
CA GLU A 46 -4.30 -32.72 0.52
C GLU A 46 -4.98 -34.00 0.02
N LYS A 47 -4.54 -34.51 -1.14
CA LYS A 47 -5.04 -35.79 -1.68
C LYS A 47 -4.75 -36.95 -0.73
N ASN A 48 -3.54 -37.04 -0.17
CA ASN A 48 -3.19 -38.09 0.79
C ASN A 48 -4.02 -38.00 2.07
N GLN A 49 -4.22 -36.78 2.59
CA GLN A 49 -5.04 -36.54 3.78
C GLN A 49 -6.49 -36.99 3.56
N ARG A 50 -7.08 -36.67 2.40
CA ARG A 50 -8.43 -37.14 2.03
C ARG A 50 -8.52 -38.66 1.94
N ARG A 51 -7.52 -39.32 1.34
CA ARG A 51 -7.49 -40.78 1.23
C ARG A 51 -7.39 -41.45 2.61
N LEU A 52 -6.53 -40.94 3.48
CA LEU A 52 -6.41 -41.41 4.85
C LEU A 52 -7.71 -41.22 5.64
N ALA A 53 -8.36 -40.06 5.52
CA ALA A 53 -9.65 -39.80 6.16
C ALA A 53 -10.77 -40.75 5.65
N ALA A 54 -10.69 -41.20 4.39
CA ALA A 54 -11.58 -42.18 3.81
C ALA A 54 -11.20 -43.65 4.11
N GLY A 55 -10.24 -43.90 5.02
CA GLY A 55 -9.78 -45.23 5.39
C GLY A 55 -8.95 -45.94 4.29
N GLN A 56 -8.53 -45.21 3.25
CA GLN A 56 -7.73 -45.77 2.17
C GLN A 56 -6.24 -45.75 2.51
N ALA A 57 -5.54 -46.87 2.26
CA ALA A 57 -4.10 -46.92 2.40
C ALA A 57 -3.39 -46.00 1.39
N VAL A 58 -2.44 -45.21 1.89
CA VAL A 58 -1.48 -44.45 1.07
C VAL A 58 -0.12 -45.13 1.16
N SER A 59 0.49 -45.44 0.02
CA SER A 59 1.74 -46.20 -0.05
C SER A 59 2.80 -45.50 -0.91
N GLY A 60 4.06 -45.90 -0.71
CA GLY A 60 5.21 -45.39 -1.45
C GLY A 60 5.60 -43.95 -1.10
N ARG A 61 6.65 -43.45 -1.77
CA ARG A 61 7.25 -42.13 -1.48
C ARG A 61 6.26 -40.96 -1.64
N ARG A 62 5.29 -41.08 -2.56
CA ARG A 62 4.25 -40.06 -2.77
C ARG A 62 3.16 -40.11 -1.70
N GLY A 63 2.85 -41.28 -1.15
CA GLY A 63 1.88 -41.44 -0.06
C GLY A 63 2.37 -40.90 1.28
N GLN A 64 3.69 -40.79 1.46
CA GLN A 64 4.32 -40.23 2.67
C GLN A 64 4.36 -38.69 2.70
N ILE A 65 3.94 -38.02 1.62
CA ILE A 65 3.95 -36.56 1.56
C ILE A 65 2.78 -36.03 2.38
N VAL A 66 3.13 -35.27 3.42
CA VAL A 66 2.21 -34.49 4.28
C VAL A 66 2.53 -33.01 4.14
N TYR A 67 1.61 -32.11 4.51
CA TYR A 67 1.87 -30.68 4.42
C TYR A 67 3.03 -30.29 5.36
N TRP A 68 3.90 -29.38 4.90
CA TRP A 68 5.11 -29.02 5.66
C TRP A 68 4.79 -28.50 7.06
N ALA A 69 3.69 -27.77 7.25
CA ALA A 69 3.29 -27.22 8.53
C ALA A 69 2.85 -28.33 9.50
N ASP A 70 2.12 -29.34 9.00
CA ASP A 70 1.76 -30.52 9.80
C ASP A 70 3.02 -31.23 10.29
N LYS A 71 4.00 -31.43 9.39
CA LYS A 71 5.27 -32.08 9.74
C LYS A 71 6.06 -31.30 10.80
N LEU A 72 6.00 -29.98 10.76
CA LEU A 72 6.66 -29.14 11.76
C LEU A 72 5.92 -29.15 13.10
N ARG A 73 4.59 -29.30 13.12
CA ARG A 73 3.80 -29.40 14.37
C ARG A 73 4.16 -30.64 15.19
N GLU A 74 4.66 -31.70 14.57
CA GLU A 74 5.19 -32.89 15.26
C GLU A 74 6.39 -32.56 16.17
N ARG A 75 7.08 -31.43 15.96
CA ARG A 75 8.23 -31.01 16.78
C ARG A 75 7.77 -30.41 18.11
N PRO A 76 8.60 -30.46 19.17
CA PRO A 76 8.37 -29.70 20.40
C PRO A 76 8.24 -28.21 20.10
N VAL A 77 7.35 -27.50 20.81
CA VAL A 77 7.00 -26.08 20.55
C VAL A 77 8.23 -25.19 20.41
N HIS A 78 9.22 -25.33 21.31
CA HIS A 78 10.46 -24.55 21.28
C HIS A 78 11.37 -24.82 20.07
N ARG A 79 11.13 -25.90 19.31
CA ARG A 79 11.85 -26.27 18.08
C ARG A 79 11.03 -26.09 16.81
N ARG A 80 9.81 -25.56 16.89
CA ARG A 80 8.96 -25.25 15.73
C ARG A 80 9.42 -23.93 15.13
N PRO A 81 10.21 -23.87 14.05
CA PRO A 81 10.67 -22.58 13.52
C PRO A 81 9.49 -21.73 13.01
N CYS A 82 9.52 -20.42 13.22
CA CYS A 82 8.59 -19.47 12.61
C CYS A 82 8.71 -19.49 11.07
N LEU A 83 7.62 -19.19 10.35
CA LEU A 83 7.65 -19.10 8.89
C LEU A 83 8.65 -18.03 8.40
N HIS A 84 8.73 -16.88 9.07
CA HIS A 84 9.73 -15.85 8.72
C HIS A 84 11.17 -16.35 8.90
N HIS A 85 11.43 -17.21 9.88
CA HIS A 85 12.72 -17.87 10.03
C HIS A 85 13.00 -18.86 8.88
N LEU A 86 12.02 -19.70 8.52
CA LEU A 86 12.13 -20.62 7.39
C LEU A 86 12.39 -19.89 6.06
N LYS A 87 11.84 -18.68 5.93
CA LYS A 87 12.04 -17.77 4.80
C LYS A 87 13.29 -16.89 4.92
N ARG A 88 14.14 -17.12 5.93
CA ARG A 88 15.39 -16.38 6.19
C ARG A 88 15.23 -14.87 6.44
N ARG A 89 14.05 -14.43 6.85
CA ARG A 89 13.76 -13.01 7.14
C ARG A 89 14.21 -12.59 8.54
N ILE A 90 14.28 -13.53 9.47
CA ILE A 90 14.66 -13.33 10.87
C ILE A 90 15.56 -14.46 11.39
N GLY A 91 16.20 -14.22 12.53
CA GLY A 91 16.83 -15.26 13.34
C GLY A 91 15.84 -16.32 13.83
N PHE A 92 16.33 -17.34 14.53
CA PHE A 92 15.44 -18.39 15.03
C PHE A 92 14.43 -17.82 16.04
N ARG A 93 13.15 -18.08 15.77
CA ARG A 93 12.04 -17.79 16.68
C ARG A 93 11.08 -18.98 16.62
N PRO A 94 10.62 -19.52 17.76
CA PRO A 94 9.62 -20.57 17.73
C PRO A 94 8.27 -20.03 17.26
N CYS A 95 7.52 -20.83 16.50
CA CYS A 95 6.14 -20.56 16.15
C CYS A 95 5.24 -20.98 17.30
N THR A 96 4.48 -20.03 17.84
CA THR A 96 3.49 -20.24 18.91
C THR A 96 2.06 -20.29 18.40
N ASN A 97 1.83 -20.02 17.11
CA ASN A 97 0.50 -19.92 16.50
C ASN A 97 0.21 -21.04 15.49
N ASP A 98 0.78 -22.24 15.70
CA ASP A 98 0.56 -23.45 14.89
C ASP A 98 0.59 -23.27 13.36
N TYR A 99 1.44 -22.34 12.91
CA TYR A 99 1.61 -21.96 11.50
C TYR A 99 0.39 -21.29 10.84
N LEU A 100 -0.60 -20.86 11.61
CA LEU A 100 -1.72 -20.02 11.18
C LEU A 100 -1.26 -18.57 11.03
N CYS A 101 -0.39 -18.32 10.03
CA CYS A 101 0.29 -17.03 9.89
C CYS A 101 -0.66 -15.86 9.57
N SER A 102 -1.80 -16.12 8.94
CA SER A 102 -2.78 -15.09 8.56
C SER A 102 -3.30 -14.29 9.75
N ASN A 103 -3.35 -14.91 10.94
CA ASN A 103 -3.87 -14.29 12.16
C ASN A 103 -2.79 -14.31 13.26
N CYS A 104 -1.51 -14.21 12.88
CA CYS A 104 -0.38 -14.25 13.80
C CYS A 104 0.04 -12.82 14.16
N GLU A 105 -0.05 -12.43 15.43
CA GLU A 105 0.33 -11.09 15.92
C GLU A 105 1.77 -10.72 15.55
N PHE A 106 2.68 -11.70 15.56
CA PHE A 106 4.05 -11.46 15.14
C PHE A 106 4.18 -11.29 13.62
N ASP A 107 3.37 -11.99 12.83
CA ASP A 107 3.37 -11.77 11.38
C ASP A 107 2.85 -10.37 11.08
N GLN A 108 1.78 -9.95 11.74
CA GLN A 108 1.25 -8.58 11.67
C GLN A 108 2.31 -7.56 12.08
N TYR A 109 2.88 -7.66 13.28
CA TYR A 109 3.95 -6.75 13.73
C TYR A 109 5.16 -6.75 12.80
N PHE A 110 5.58 -7.91 12.29
CA PHE A 110 6.68 -8.01 11.34
C PHE A 110 6.33 -7.33 10.01
N GLN A 111 5.10 -7.50 9.52
CA GLN A 111 4.63 -6.79 8.33
C GLN A 111 4.52 -5.29 8.60
N ASP A 112 4.09 -4.86 9.78
CA ASP A 112 3.98 -3.45 10.16
C ASP A 112 5.36 -2.78 10.30
N GLN A 113 6.34 -3.48 10.89
CA GLN A 113 7.72 -2.99 11.02
C GLN A 113 8.51 -3.01 9.71
N TYR A 114 8.30 -4.01 8.84
CA TYR A 114 8.91 -4.06 7.50
C TYR A 114 8.09 -3.30 6.45
N ALA A 115 6.85 -2.93 6.76
CA ALA A 115 6.20 -1.73 6.27
C ALA A 115 6.79 -0.49 6.95
N VAL A 116 8.13 -0.49 7.19
CA VAL A 116 8.94 0.67 6.86
C VAL A 116 8.34 1.21 5.58
N HIS A 117 7.69 2.37 5.71
CA HIS A 117 7.65 3.45 4.75
C HIS A 117 8.55 3.11 3.56
N ALA A 118 8.10 2.21 2.67
CA ALA A 118 8.62 2.17 1.32
C ALA A 118 8.11 3.49 0.82
N VAL A 119 8.87 4.56 1.11
CA VAL A 119 8.59 5.89 0.62
C VAL A 119 8.46 5.59 -0.85
N ILE A 120 7.27 5.83 -1.40
CA ILE A 120 7.08 5.77 -2.83
C ILE A 120 7.94 6.94 -3.27
N GLN A 121 9.24 6.70 -3.45
CA GLN A 121 10.19 7.63 -3.99
C GLN A 121 9.92 7.53 -5.48
N PRO A 122 9.20 8.50 -6.03
CA PRO A 122 8.75 8.37 -7.38
C PRO A 122 9.95 8.31 -8.32
N VAL A 123 9.93 7.36 -9.24
CA VAL A 123 11.00 7.23 -10.23
C VAL A 123 10.73 8.30 -11.29
N GLY A 124 11.31 9.47 -11.10
CA GLY A 124 11.08 10.64 -11.96
C GLY A 124 9.80 11.39 -11.61
N MET A 125 9.89 12.72 -11.64
CA MET A 125 8.76 13.64 -11.47
C MET A 125 8.71 14.56 -12.68
N LYS A 126 7.52 14.71 -13.27
CA LYS A 126 7.26 15.81 -14.20
C LYS A 126 6.81 17.02 -13.37
N ASP A 127 7.31 18.19 -13.71
CA ASP A 127 6.85 19.45 -13.12
C ASP A 127 5.87 20.11 -14.09
N VAL A 128 4.69 20.45 -13.59
CA VAL A 128 3.63 21.17 -14.30
C VAL A 128 3.29 22.40 -13.49
N HIS A 129 3.73 23.58 -13.93
CA HIS A 129 3.48 24.86 -13.24
C HIS A 129 3.86 24.85 -11.74
N GLY A 130 4.91 24.12 -11.36
CA GLY A 130 5.35 23.96 -9.96
C GLY A 130 4.62 22.85 -9.20
N VAL A 131 3.73 22.10 -9.84
CA VAL A 131 3.10 20.89 -9.30
C VAL A 131 3.90 19.67 -9.74
N LYS A 132 4.41 18.92 -8.77
CA LYS A 132 5.17 17.69 -9.03
C LYS A 132 4.22 16.52 -9.27
N ILE A 133 4.39 15.82 -10.38
CA ILE A 133 3.60 14.66 -10.77
C ILE A 133 4.53 13.44 -10.83
N PRO A 134 4.34 12.45 -9.95
CA PRO A 134 5.20 11.29 -9.91
C PRO A 134 4.80 10.22 -10.91
N GLN A 135 5.77 9.46 -11.41
CA GLN A 135 5.48 8.22 -12.13
C GLN A 135 5.06 7.10 -11.16
N GLY A 136 4.19 6.20 -11.63
CA GLY A 136 3.81 4.99 -10.87
C GLY A 136 2.73 5.19 -9.81
N VAL A 137 2.08 6.35 -9.77
CA VAL A 137 0.86 6.62 -8.99
C VAL A 137 -0.34 6.86 -9.91
N TYR A 138 -1.53 6.54 -9.41
CA TYR A 138 -2.80 6.80 -10.10
C TYR A 138 -3.51 7.99 -9.45
N PHE A 139 -4.16 8.82 -10.25
CA PHE A 139 -4.84 10.04 -9.79
C PHE A 139 -6.35 9.90 -9.97
N HIS A 140 -7.06 10.29 -8.93
CA HIS A 140 -8.49 10.46 -8.93
C HIS A 140 -8.86 11.89 -9.31
N GLN A 141 -10.00 12.07 -9.95
CA GLN A 141 -10.42 13.38 -10.43
C GLN A 141 -10.78 14.37 -9.31
N GLY A 142 -11.01 13.87 -8.09
CA GLY A 142 -11.14 14.67 -6.86
C GLY A 142 -9.82 14.85 -6.09
N HIS A 143 -8.68 14.79 -6.79
CA HIS A 143 -7.33 15.08 -6.27
C HIS A 143 -6.79 14.19 -5.15
N THR A 144 -7.32 12.99 -5.00
CA THR A 144 -6.64 11.93 -4.24
C THR A 144 -5.81 11.05 -5.15
N TRP A 145 -4.73 10.49 -4.66
CA TRP A 145 -3.89 9.54 -5.42
C TRP A 145 -3.90 8.14 -4.81
N VAL A 146 -3.54 7.14 -5.63
CA VAL A 146 -3.35 5.74 -5.25
C VAL A 146 -1.94 5.31 -5.58
N GLY A 147 -1.21 4.83 -4.56
CA GLY A 147 0.12 4.24 -4.70
C GLY A 147 0.11 2.78 -4.27
N LEU A 148 0.65 1.89 -5.10
CA LEU A 148 0.68 0.46 -4.80
C LEU A 148 1.61 0.18 -3.60
N ALA A 149 1.11 -0.58 -2.62
CA ALA A 149 1.88 -1.04 -1.47
C ALA A 149 2.06 -2.56 -1.51
N SER A 150 2.84 -3.10 -0.58
CA SER A 150 3.03 -4.54 -0.44
C SER A 150 1.73 -5.24 -0.03
N GLY A 151 1.63 -6.54 -0.32
CA GLY A 151 0.48 -7.35 0.09
C GLY A 151 -0.82 -7.08 -0.67
N GLY A 152 -0.79 -6.30 -1.76
CA GLY A 152 -1.99 -5.94 -2.53
C GLY A 152 -2.82 -4.84 -1.87
N GLN A 153 -2.24 -4.13 -0.90
CA GLN A 153 -2.79 -2.91 -0.33
C GLN A 153 -2.40 -1.70 -1.18
N VAL A 154 -3.08 -0.59 -0.95
CA VAL A 154 -2.77 0.68 -1.58
C VAL A 154 -2.67 1.78 -0.53
N ARG A 155 -1.81 2.77 -0.79
CA ARG A 155 -1.83 4.04 -0.08
C ARG A 155 -2.69 5.04 -0.82
N ILE A 156 -3.41 5.84 -0.07
CA ILE A 156 -4.22 6.95 -0.53
C ILE A 156 -3.69 8.23 0.11
N GLY A 157 -3.55 9.29 -0.68
CA GLY A 157 -3.18 10.61 -0.19
C GLY A 157 -3.79 11.74 -1.02
N LEU A 158 -3.50 12.98 -0.63
CA LEU A 158 -3.85 14.18 -1.39
C LEU A 158 -2.74 14.49 -2.38
N ASP A 159 -3.08 14.82 -3.63
CA ASP A 159 -2.05 15.16 -4.62
C ASP A 159 -1.44 16.55 -4.42
N ALA A 160 -0.34 16.82 -5.11
CA ALA A 160 0.40 18.07 -4.95
C ALA A 160 -0.40 19.30 -5.41
N PHE A 161 -1.34 19.16 -6.34
CA PHE A 161 -2.19 20.27 -6.78
C PHE A 161 -3.13 20.67 -5.63
N ALA A 162 -3.90 19.72 -5.09
CA ALA A 162 -4.83 20.02 -4.01
C ALA A 162 -4.11 20.35 -2.69
N ALA A 163 -2.94 19.79 -2.43
CA ALA A 163 -2.14 20.16 -1.26
C ALA A 163 -1.65 21.62 -1.36
N ARG A 164 -1.30 22.10 -2.56
CA ARG A 164 -0.99 23.53 -2.79
C ARG A 164 -2.22 24.40 -2.68
N LEU A 165 -3.35 23.95 -3.24
CA LEU A 165 -4.64 24.65 -3.19
C LEU A 165 -5.10 24.90 -1.75
N LEU A 166 -5.11 23.84 -0.93
CA LEU A 166 -5.61 23.88 0.45
C LEU A 166 -4.57 24.35 1.47
N GLY A 167 -3.28 24.17 1.20
CA GLY A 167 -2.21 24.44 2.15
C GLY A 167 -2.20 23.48 3.34
N THR A 168 -1.61 23.92 4.46
CA THR A 168 -1.59 23.13 5.70
C THR A 168 -2.95 23.22 6.41
N MET A 169 -3.52 22.07 6.74
CA MET A 169 -4.79 21.97 7.46
C MET A 169 -4.55 21.80 8.96
N GLU A 170 -5.48 22.22 9.80
CA GLU A 170 -5.34 22.13 11.26
C GLU A 170 -5.62 20.73 11.79
N SER A 171 -6.59 20.04 11.19
CA SER A 171 -6.92 18.66 11.54
C SER A 171 -7.39 17.87 10.31
N ILE A 172 -7.21 16.56 10.37
CA ILE A 172 -7.60 15.64 9.30
C ILE A 172 -8.31 14.45 9.95
N ASP A 173 -9.61 14.35 9.68
CA ASP A 173 -10.47 13.27 10.16
C ASP A 173 -10.40 12.10 9.19
N MET A 174 -9.88 10.99 9.68
CA MET A 174 -9.68 9.75 8.92
C MET A 174 -10.54 8.63 9.50
N PRO A 175 -11.05 7.70 8.67
CA PRO A 175 -11.77 6.54 9.17
C PRO A 175 -10.84 5.64 9.98
N LEU A 176 -11.41 4.96 10.97
CA LEU A 176 -10.68 3.99 11.78
C LEU A 176 -10.31 2.75 10.97
N MET A 177 -9.25 2.06 11.38
CA MET A 177 -8.88 0.74 10.84
C MET A 177 -10.07 -0.23 10.93
N GLY A 178 -10.28 -1.01 9.88
CA GLY A 178 -11.41 -1.93 9.73
C GLY A 178 -12.70 -1.30 9.20
N LYS A 179 -12.77 0.03 9.06
CA LYS A 179 -13.93 0.69 8.43
C LYS A 179 -13.87 0.59 6.91
N PRO A 180 -15.04 0.46 6.25
CA PRO A 180 -15.09 0.49 4.80
C PRO A 180 -14.89 1.92 4.27
N VAL A 181 -14.28 2.03 3.11
CA VAL A 181 -14.32 3.22 2.26
C VAL A 181 -14.92 2.83 0.92
N GLN A 182 -15.68 3.74 0.33
CA GLN A 182 -16.33 3.53 -0.96
C GLN A 182 -15.78 4.53 -1.95
N ARG A 183 -15.44 4.02 -3.13
CA ARG A 183 -15.01 4.83 -4.27
C ARG A 183 -16.04 5.94 -4.53
N ASP A 184 -15.56 7.13 -4.89
CA ASP A 184 -16.37 8.32 -5.21
C ASP A 184 -17.25 8.82 -4.05
N HIS A 185 -17.01 8.33 -2.82
CA HIS A 185 -17.65 8.83 -1.60
C HIS A 185 -16.61 9.46 -0.68
N VAL A 186 -17.05 10.38 0.17
CA VAL A 186 -16.18 11.04 1.16
C VAL A 186 -15.56 10.02 2.10
N GLY A 187 -14.23 9.93 2.07
CA GLY A 187 -13.43 9.05 2.90
C GLY A 187 -12.64 9.79 3.97
N VAL A 188 -12.22 11.04 3.71
CA VAL A 188 -11.41 11.86 4.63
C VAL A 188 -11.97 13.28 4.62
N CYS A 189 -11.97 13.94 5.78
CA CYS A 189 -12.35 15.36 5.91
C CYS A 189 -11.19 16.14 6.52
N MET A 190 -10.77 17.24 5.89
CA MET A 190 -9.72 18.12 6.39
C MET A 190 -10.32 19.43 6.88
N ARG A 191 -9.87 19.96 8.01
CA ARG A 191 -10.41 21.21 8.59
C ARG A 191 -9.37 22.32 8.75
N ARG A 192 -9.84 23.56 8.57
CA ARG A 192 -9.14 24.80 8.92
C ARG A 192 -10.15 25.77 9.53
N GLY A 193 -10.10 26.00 10.84
CA GLY A 193 -11.13 26.76 11.55
C GLY A 193 -12.52 26.13 11.35
N SER A 194 -13.47 26.89 10.80
CA SER A 194 -14.82 26.42 10.49
C SER A 194 -14.96 25.81 9.08
N LEU A 195 -13.89 25.80 8.29
CA LEU A 195 -13.89 25.35 6.90
C LEU A 195 -13.57 23.85 6.82
N ASN A 196 -14.26 23.15 5.92
CA ASN A 196 -14.08 21.71 5.69
C ASN A 196 -13.78 21.44 4.21
N ALA A 197 -12.76 20.64 3.94
CA ALA A 197 -12.45 20.07 2.64
C ALA A 197 -12.65 18.56 2.69
N ASP A 198 -13.65 18.07 1.97
CA ASP A 198 -13.95 16.65 1.88
C ASP A 198 -13.18 16.02 0.72
N LEU A 199 -12.62 14.83 0.96
CA LEU A 199 -11.85 14.07 -0.01
C LEU A 199 -12.57 12.77 -0.37
N LEU A 200 -12.80 12.58 -1.67
CA LEU A 200 -13.37 11.36 -2.21
C LEU A 200 -12.35 10.20 -2.16
N SER A 201 -12.79 9.00 -1.78
CA SER A 201 -11.95 7.81 -1.88
C SER A 201 -11.76 7.41 -3.34
N PRO A 202 -10.52 7.14 -3.80
CA PRO A 202 -10.25 6.71 -5.16
C PRO A 202 -10.57 5.22 -5.41
N VAL A 203 -10.77 4.43 -4.35
CA VAL A 203 -11.00 2.98 -4.40
C VAL A 203 -12.04 2.56 -3.35
N SER A 204 -12.68 1.41 -3.58
CA SER A 204 -13.53 0.76 -2.57
C SER A 204 -12.74 -0.31 -1.82
N GLY A 205 -12.88 -0.38 -0.50
CA GLY A 205 -12.15 -1.36 0.29
C GLY A 205 -12.30 -1.17 1.80
N VAL A 206 -11.38 -1.78 2.55
CA VAL A 206 -11.31 -1.67 4.00
C VAL A 206 -10.02 -0.98 4.41
N VAL A 207 -10.12 0.02 5.29
CA VAL A 207 -8.96 0.72 5.84
C VAL A 207 -8.11 -0.25 6.67
N THR A 208 -6.86 -0.43 6.27
CA THR A 208 -5.89 -1.28 6.98
C THR A 208 -4.94 -0.49 7.85
N ALA A 209 -4.71 0.80 7.58
CA ALA A 209 -3.95 1.71 8.43
C ALA A 209 -4.29 3.18 8.11
N PHE A 210 -3.96 4.08 9.02
CA PHE A 210 -3.90 5.52 8.76
C PHE A 210 -2.49 6.03 9.10
N ASN A 211 -2.11 7.20 8.57
CA ASN A 211 -0.79 7.75 8.83
C ASN A 211 -0.75 8.52 10.17
N PRO A 212 -0.03 8.02 11.19
CA PRO A 212 0.07 8.70 12.47
C PRO A 212 0.89 10.00 12.41
N GLU A 213 1.83 10.12 11.45
CA GLU A 213 2.63 11.33 11.27
C GLU A 213 1.74 12.49 10.83
N VAL A 214 0.91 12.30 9.81
CA VAL A 214 -0.03 13.32 9.33
C VAL A 214 -1.04 13.73 10.41
N ARG A 215 -1.50 12.80 11.25
CA ARG A 215 -2.41 13.11 12.35
C ARG A 215 -1.78 14.04 13.40
N THR A 216 -0.48 13.94 13.61
CA THR A 216 0.25 14.77 14.58
C THR A 216 0.87 16.01 13.95
N HIS A 217 1.21 15.93 12.66
CA HIS A 217 1.85 16.97 11.87
C HIS A 217 1.18 17.06 10.49
N PRO A 218 0.00 17.72 10.39
CA PRO A 218 -0.73 17.84 9.12
C PRO A 218 0.08 18.49 7.98
N GLY A 219 1.08 19.32 8.31
CA GLY A 219 2.01 19.93 7.35
C GLY A 219 2.84 18.93 6.54
N ALA A 220 2.90 17.65 6.95
CA ALA A 220 3.51 16.58 6.15
C ALA A 220 2.80 16.37 4.81
N VAL A 221 1.50 16.68 4.71
CA VAL A 221 0.72 16.54 3.47
C VAL A 221 1.25 17.46 2.36
N PRO A 222 1.30 18.79 2.52
CA PRO A 222 1.88 19.67 1.48
C PRO A 222 3.40 19.53 1.34
N ALA A 223 4.13 19.17 2.40
CA ALA A 223 5.59 19.05 2.33
C ALA A 223 6.08 17.86 1.50
N ASP A 224 5.40 16.71 1.58
CA ASP A 224 5.75 15.51 0.81
C ASP A 224 4.48 14.70 0.45
N PRO A 225 3.65 15.19 -0.50
CA PRO A 225 2.31 14.65 -0.77
C PRO A 225 2.28 13.16 -1.13
N TYR A 226 3.36 12.66 -1.76
CA TYR A 226 3.44 11.29 -2.28
C TYR A 226 4.32 10.35 -1.45
N GLY A 227 5.15 10.90 -0.56
CA GLY A 227 5.97 10.14 0.37
C GLY A 227 5.34 10.09 1.76
N LYS A 228 5.74 10.99 2.65
CA LYS A 228 5.28 11.06 4.05
C LYS A 228 3.86 11.57 4.23
N GLY A 229 3.30 12.26 3.24
CA GLY A 229 1.96 12.87 3.26
C GLY A 229 0.80 11.92 2.96
N TRP A 230 1.03 10.60 2.83
CA TRP A 230 -0.06 9.63 2.65
C TRP A 230 -1.05 9.68 3.83
N LEU A 231 -2.32 9.41 3.58
CA LEU A 231 -3.40 9.54 4.57
C LEU A 231 -3.85 8.16 5.07
N LEU A 232 -4.25 7.29 4.14
CA LEU A 232 -4.83 5.98 4.44
C LEU A 232 -4.07 4.86 3.72
N MET A 233 -4.08 3.68 4.33
CA MET A 233 -3.78 2.42 3.68
C MET A 233 -5.06 1.61 3.61
N VAL A 234 -5.35 1.06 2.44
CA VAL A 234 -6.62 0.36 2.17
C VAL A 234 -6.31 -0.98 1.52
N GLN A 235 -7.04 -2.01 1.92
CA GLN A 235 -7.16 -3.27 1.19
C GLN A 235 -8.34 -3.12 0.22
N PRO A 236 -8.10 -2.97 -1.09
CA PRO A 236 -9.18 -2.77 -2.05
C PRO A 236 -10.00 -4.05 -2.22
N THR A 237 -11.30 -3.89 -2.48
CA THR A 237 -12.20 -4.99 -2.82
C THR A 237 -12.00 -5.48 -4.25
N ASP A 238 -11.88 -4.56 -5.22
CA ASP A 238 -11.52 -4.85 -6.60
C ASP A 238 -10.60 -3.76 -7.17
N LEU A 239 -9.30 -3.88 -6.85
CA LEU A 239 -8.31 -2.91 -7.30
C LEU A 239 -8.24 -2.80 -8.83
N ARG A 240 -8.44 -3.91 -9.56
CA ARG A 240 -8.29 -3.89 -11.01
C ARG A 240 -9.36 -3.00 -11.63
N GLU A 241 -10.60 -3.13 -11.18
CA GLU A 241 -11.70 -2.33 -11.69
C GLU A 241 -11.51 -0.86 -11.30
N ASP A 242 -11.18 -0.58 -10.04
CA ASP A 242 -11.04 0.79 -9.56
C ASP A 242 -9.95 1.56 -10.32
N LEU A 243 -8.81 0.91 -10.64
CA LEU A 243 -7.70 1.56 -11.34
C LEU A 243 -8.03 1.97 -12.80
N ARG A 244 -9.03 1.36 -13.47
CA ARG A 244 -9.31 1.61 -14.90
C ARG A 244 -9.70 3.04 -15.22
N SER A 245 -10.32 3.70 -14.26
CA SER A 245 -10.84 5.06 -14.36
C SER A 245 -9.90 6.14 -13.80
N LEU A 246 -8.81 5.72 -13.15
CA LEU A 246 -7.84 6.64 -12.57
C LEU A 246 -6.79 7.00 -13.62
N GLN A 247 -6.27 8.22 -13.54
CA GLN A 247 -5.31 8.76 -14.50
C GLN A 247 -3.89 8.36 -14.10
N MET A 248 -3.03 7.96 -15.05
CA MET A 248 -1.61 7.68 -14.79
C MET A 248 -0.73 8.18 -15.93
N GLY A 249 0.52 8.53 -15.63
CA GLY A 249 1.51 8.89 -16.65
C GLY A 249 1.14 10.17 -17.39
N MET A 250 1.00 10.09 -18.71
CA MET A 250 0.63 11.26 -19.53
C MET A 250 -0.79 11.75 -19.23
N GLU A 251 -1.73 10.85 -18.95
CA GLU A 251 -3.11 11.22 -18.61
C GLU A 251 -3.16 12.04 -17.31
N ALA A 252 -2.40 11.62 -16.30
CA ALA A 252 -2.27 12.37 -15.04
C ALA A 252 -1.67 13.76 -15.26
N THR A 253 -0.70 13.85 -16.17
CA THR A 253 -0.09 15.13 -16.55
C THR A 253 -1.11 16.05 -17.20
N THR A 254 -1.82 15.58 -18.23
CA THR A 254 -2.85 16.36 -18.93
C THR A 254 -3.99 16.76 -18.00
N PHE A 255 -4.36 15.88 -17.08
CA PHE A 255 -5.33 16.18 -16.03
C PHE A 255 -4.89 17.38 -15.17
N ILE A 256 -3.67 17.35 -14.61
CA ILE A 256 -3.16 18.44 -13.77
C ILE A 256 -2.93 19.73 -14.57
N GLU A 257 -2.46 19.65 -15.82
CA GLU A 257 -2.35 20.81 -16.72
C GLU A 257 -3.72 21.50 -16.90
N ALA A 258 -4.76 20.73 -17.24
CA ALA A 258 -6.12 21.25 -17.38
C ALA A 258 -6.69 21.80 -16.06
N GLU A 259 -6.30 21.20 -14.94
CA GLU A 259 -6.74 21.64 -13.61
C GLU A 259 -6.13 22.99 -13.22
N MET A 260 -4.86 23.20 -13.55
CA MET A 260 -4.17 24.48 -13.38
C MET A 260 -4.84 25.57 -14.21
N ASP A 261 -5.16 25.30 -15.47
CA ASP A 261 -5.87 26.25 -16.35
C ASP A 261 -7.24 26.63 -15.76
N ARG A 262 -7.99 25.64 -15.25
CA ARG A 262 -9.27 25.87 -14.56
C ARG A 262 -9.10 26.71 -13.30
N LEU A 263 -8.01 26.52 -12.55
CA LEU A 263 -7.71 27.30 -11.36
C LEU A 263 -7.40 28.75 -11.70
N TYR A 264 -6.60 29.01 -12.73
CA TYR A 264 -6.32 30.39 -13.17
C TYR A 264 -7.60 31.13 -13.58
N GLN A 265 -8.48 30.48 -14.36
CA GLN A 265 -9.77 31.06 -14.75
C GLN A 265 -10.69 31.33 -13.56
N ALA A 266 -10.74 30.39 -12.59
CA ALA A 266 -11.53 30.56 -11.37
C ALA A 266 -11.01 31.73 -10.53
N LEU A 267 -9.68 31.85 -10.36
CA LEU A 267 -9.06 32.96 -9.63
C LEU A 267 -9.32 34.31 -10.32
N GLU A 268 -9.19 34.40 -11.64
CA GLU A 268 -9.48 35.61 -12.39
C GLU A 268 -10.95 36.04 -12.25
N THR A 269 -11.88 35.07 -12.16
CA THR A 269 -13.30 35.35 -11.94
C THR A 269 -13.57 35.94 -10.55
N GLU A 270 -12.88 35.44 -9.51
CA GLU A 270 -13.11 35.85 -8.12
C GLU A 270 -12.31 37.11 -7.72
N LEU A 271 -11.07 37.25 -8.22
CA LEU A 271 -10.15 38.33 -7.86
C LEU A 271 -10.04 39.44 -8.93
N GLY A 272 -10.60 39.21 -10.12
CA GLY A 272 -10.39 40.07 -11.27
C GLY A 272 -9.06 39.81 -12.00
N PRO A 273 -8.73 40.64 -13.01
CA PRO A 273 -7.53 40.45 -13.83
C PRO A 273 -6.26 40.48 -12.98
N MET A 274 -5.49 39.39 -13.04
CA MET A 274 -4.20 39.28 -12.34
C MET A 274 -3.06 39.83 -13.22
N ALA A 275 -2.07 40.46 -12.61
CA ALA A 275 -0.90 40.97 -13.33
C ALA A 275 -0.08 39.82 -13.94
N THR A 276 0.34 39.96 -15.20
CA THR A 276 1.16 38.97 -15.91
C THR A 276 2.64 39.10 -15.54
N ASP A 277 2.98 38.92 -14.26
CA ASP A 277 4.37 39.02 -13.79
C ASP A 277 5.18 37.71 -13.95
N GLY A 278 4.54 36.65 -14.46
CA GLY A 278 5.19 35.35 -14.66
C GLY A 278 5.46 34.59 -13.37
N GLY A 279 4.81 34.96 -12.26
CA GLY A 279 4.94 34.27 -10.97
C GLY A 279 4.32 32.88 -10.95
N HIS A 280 4.93 31.98 -10.18
CA HIS A 280 4.30 30.72 -9.79
C HIS A 280 3.22 30.99 -8.72
N LEU A 281 2.10 30.27 -8.76
CA LEU A 281 1.07 30.39 -7.71
C LEU A 281 1.69 30.16 -6.33
N ALA A 282 1.29 30.90 -5.30
CA ALA A 282 1.77 30.63 -3.96
C ALA A 282 1.29 29.25 -3.45
N ASP A 283 1.90 28.74 -2.39
CA ASP A 283 1.29 27.68 -1.59
C ASP A 283 0.12 28.25 -0.79
N ASP A 284 -0.80 27.38 -0.36
CA ASP A 284 -1.99 27.77 0.41
C ASP A 284 -2.88 28.80 -0.31
N ILE A 285 -3.23 28.51 -1.57
CA ILE A 285 -3.93 29.44 -2.46
C ILE A 285 -5.27 29.87 -1.86
N LEU A 286 -6.08 28.93 -1.38
CA LEU A 286 -7.38 29.29 -0.83
C LEU A 286 -7.26 30.02 0.51
N GLY A 287 -6.18 29.81 1.28
CA GLY A 287 -5.92 30.55 2.52
C GLY A 287 -5.72 32.04 2.32
N GLN A 288 -5.39 32.47 1.10
CA GLN A 288 -5.20 33.88 0.72
C GLN A 288 -6.49 34.53 0.20
N LEU A 289 -7.56 33.75 0.02
CA LEU A 289 -8.84 34.22 -0.49
C LEU A 289 -9.84 34.51 0.63
N PRO A 290 -10.87 35.34 0.36
CA PRO A 290 -12.00 35.49 1.27
C PRO A 290 -12.67 34.15 1.58
N GLN A 291 -13.17 34.00 2.80
CA GLN A 291 -13.78 32.74 3.28
C GLN A 291 -14.94 32.25 2.39
N SER A 292 -15.72 33.18 1.81
CA SER A 292 -16.82 32.86 0.88
C SER A 292 -16.36 32.17 -0.40
N CYS A 293 -15.13 32.45 -0.86
CA CYS A 293 -14.55 31.84 -2.05
C CYS A 293 -13.96 30.47 -1.73
N TRP A 294 -13.43 30.30 -0.52
CA TRP A 294 -12.76 29.08 -0.07
C TRP A 294 -13.65 27.84 -0.25
N GLU A 295 -14.88 27.85 0.28
CA GLU A 295 -15.77 26.68 0.25
C GLU A 295 -16.19 26.31 -1.17
N LYS A 296 -16.52 27.32 -1.98
CA LYS A 296 -16.92 27.14 -3.37
C LYS A 296 -15.79 26.50 -4.18
N MET A 297 -14.58 27.03 -4.07
CA MET A 297 -13.42 26.52 -4.81
C MET A 297 -12.98 25.15 -4.31
N ALA A 298 -12.95 24.93 -2.99
CA ALA A 298 -12.61 23.62 -2.43
C ALA A 298 -13.55 22.53 -2.96
N ARG A 299 -14.87 22.75 -2.92
CA ARG A 299 -15.87 21.80 -3.48
C ARG A 299 -15.72 21.61 -4.98
N GLN A 300 -15.50 22.69 -5.73
CA GLN A 300 -15.33 22.63 -7.18
C GLN A 300 -14.15 21.75 -7.61
N PHE A 301 -12.98 21.92 -6.98
CA PHE A 301 -11.77 21.17 -7.35
C PHE A 301 -11.77 19.76 -6.74
N LEU A 302 -12.17 19.61 -5.47
CA LEU A 302 -12.22 18.29 -4.81
C LEU A 302 -13.41 17.43 -5.25
N ARG A 303 -14.35 18.02 -6.00
CA ARG A 303 -15.57 17.40 -6.54
C ARG A 303 -16.50 16.87 -5.45
N THR A 304 -16.73 17.67 -4.41
CA THR A 304 -17.54 17.33 -3.23
C THR A 304 -18.73 18.26 -3.02
#